data_AF-W2DYK4-F1
#
_entry.id   AF-W2DYK4-F1
#
_cell.length_a   1.000
_cell.length_b   1.000
_cell.length_c   1.000
_cell.angle_alpha   90.00
_cell.angle_beta   90.00
_cell.angle_gamma   90.00
#
_symmetry.space_group_name_H-M   'P 1'
#
loop_
_entity.id
_entity.type
_entity.pdbx_description
1 polymer ?
#
loop_
_entity_poly.entity_id
_entity_poly.type
_entity_poly.pdbx_seq_one_letter_code
_entity_poly.pdbx_strand_id
1 'polypeptide(L)'
;MLSILDALENPDTATVILDFGATAPANTASGSDFNVSLRQLNSYQIRNLVLMSTSFPIDKPASNTSRSSACYDVAWQARVDTSGIESDIVYGDYAATNPTASMEYIRGMPVLPFACYYTPTEWWQRRKGSDKEFVRYIEIAQEIRGLPGYHGDDFCWATREYSRIVATSTGYGNNGTWNGFRINQHICAMIQSIVDTDGFDDLDADDLL
;
A
#
# COMPACT_ATOMS: atom_id res chain seq x y z
N MET A 1 -7.29 11.66 24.30
CA MET A 1 -6.09 11.22 23.56
C MET A 1 -4.91 12.14 23.88
N LEU A 2 -5.08 13.47 23.78
CA LEU A 2 -4.02 14.45 24.09
C LEU A 2 -3.49 14.39 25.53
N SER A 3 -4.34 14.05 26.50
CA SER A 3 -3.95 13.90 27.91
C SER A 3 -2.91 12.82 28.21
N ILE A 4 -2.65 11.89 27.27
CA ILE A 4 -1.56 10.92 27.39
C ILE A 4 -0.21 11.57 27.04
N LEU A 5 -0.20 12.57 26.14
CA LEU A 5 1.01 13.27 25.74
C LEU A 5 1.46 14.28 26.81
N ASP A 6 0.52 14.84 27.58
CA ASP A 6 0.81 15.69 28.75
C ASP A 6 1.67 14.96 29.81
N ALA A 7 1.66 13.63 29.81
CA ALA A 7 2.44 12.82 30.74
C ALA A 7 3.86 12.49 30.25
N LEU A 8 4.22 12.90 29.02
CA LEU A 8 5.56 12.66 28.48
C LEU A 8 6.55 13.69 29.01
N GLU A 9 7.62 13.23 29.67
CA GLU A 9 8.69 14.11 30.15
C GLU A 9 9.47 14.78 29.00
N ASN A 10 9.65 14.07 27.88
CA ASN A 10 10.37 14.54 26.70
C ASN A 10 9.57 14.25 25.40
N PRO A 11 8.55 15.07 25.09
CA PRO A 11 7.70 14.87 23.91
C PRO A 11 8.47 14.90 22.59
N ASP A 12 9.56 15.67 22.50
CA ASP A 12 10.47 15.82 21.36
C ASP A 12 11.23 14.54 20.97
N THR A 13 11.07 13.47 21.75
CA THR A 13 11.58 12.13 21.42
C THR A 13 10.47 11.18 20.97
N ALA A 14 9.21 11.57 21.10
CA ALA A 14 8.06 10.71 20.87
C ALA A 14 7.71 10.60 19.39
N THR A 15 7.32 9.39 18.98
CA THR A 15 6.67 9.14 17.69
C THR A 15 5.21 8.77 17.96
N VAL A 16 4.28 9.53 17.38
CA VAL A 16 2.85 9.27 17.49
C VAL A 16 2.38 8.65 16.18
N ILE A 17 1.65 7.54 16.26
CA ILE A 17 1.06 6.87 15.09
C ILE A 17 -0.44 7.13 15.11
N LEU A 18 -0.94 7.79 14.05
CA LEU A 18 -2.37 7.90 13.76
C LEU A 18 -2.74 6.78 12.79
N ASP A 19 -3.33 5.72 13.35
CA ASP A 19 -3.71 4.51 12.63
C ASP A 19 -5.17 4.60 12.16
N PHE A 20 -5.32 4.74 10.84
CA PHE A 20 -6.60 4.81 10.14
C PHE A 20 -7.06 3.44 9.62
N GLY A 21 -6.27 2.38 9.83
CA GLY A 21 -6.59 1.04 9.37
C GLY A 21 -6.92 1.01 7.87
N ALA A 22 -8.09 0.49 7.52
CA ALA A 22 -8.56 0.38 6.13
C ALA A 22 -9.41 1.59 5.65
N THR A 23 -9.40 2.71 6.38
CA THR A 23 -10.28 3.85 6.10
C THR A 23 -9.54 5.16 6.26
N ALA A 24 -9.06 5.72 5.16
CA ALA A 24 -8.42 7.03 5.14
C ALA A 24 -9.31 8.13 5.78
N PRO A 25 -8.73 9.23 6.27
CA PRO A 25 -9.50 10.37 6.77
C PRO A 25 -10.50 10.87 5.72
N ALA A 26 -11.71 11.21 6.16
CA ALA A 26 -12.76 11.69 5.26
C ALA A 26 -12.45 13.06 4.64
N ASN A 27 -11.62 13.87 5.30
CA ASN A 27 -11.23 15.20 4.84
C ASN A 27 -9.84 15.56 5.37
N THR A 28 -8.91 15.91 4.48
CA THR A 28 -7.53 16.32 4.81
C THR A 28 -7.31 17.83 4.69
N ALA A 29 -8.33 18.59 4.31
CA ALA A 29 -8.22 20.03 4.07
C ALA A 29 -7.90 20.81 5.35
N SER A 30 -7.31 22.00 5.17
CA SER A 30 -7.03 22.93 6.27
C SER A 30 -8.30 23.26 7.05
N GLY A 31 -8.22 23.24 8.39
CA GLY A 31 -9.35 23.49 9.27
C GLY A 31 -10.33 22.32 9.44
N SER A 32 -10.12 21.17 8.77
CA SER A 32 -10.84 19.93 9.08
C SER A 32 -10.51 19.40 10.48
N ASP A 33 -11.36 18.54 11.05
CA ASP A 33 -11.10 17.90 12.34
C ASP A 33 -9.78 17.12 12.36
N PHE A 34 -9.42 16.51 11.23
CA PHE A 34 -8.13 15.86 11.04
C PHE A 34 -6.98 16.87 11.11
N ASN A 35 -7.03 17.95 10.33
CA ASN A 35 -5.98 18.99 10.34
C ASN A 35 -5.85 19.66 11.72
N VAL A 36 -6.97 19.93 12.40
CA VAL A 36 -6.98 20.47 13.77
C VAL A 36 -6.30 19.50 14.74
N SER A 37 -6.58 18.19 14.61
CA SER A 37 -5.92 17.16 15.43
C SER A 37 -4.41 17.13 15.19
N LEU A 38 -3.96 17.27 13.93
CA LEU A 38 -2.54 17.33 13.62
C LEU A 38 -1.87 18.57 14.24
N ARG A 39 -2.49 19.75 14.11
CA ARG A 39 -1.98 21.00 14.71
C ARG A 39 -1.91 20.92 16.24
N GLN A 40 -2.89 20.26 16.87
CA GLN A 40 -2.89 20.00 18.30
C GLN A 40 -1.77 19.05 18.72
N LEU A 41 -1.48 18.00 17.96
CA LEU A 41 -0.34 17.11 18.23
C LEU A 41 0.98 17.86 18.04
N ASN A 42 1.08 18.71 17.02
CA ASN A 42 2.25 19.53 16.76
C ASN A 42 2.58 20.48 17.92
N SER A 43 1.58 20.99 18.66
CA SER A 43 1.85 21.88 19.80
C SER A 43 2.54 21.19 20.98
N TYR A 44 2.57 19.85 21.00
CA TYR A 44 3.36 19.08 21.97
C TYR A 44 4.82 18.93 21.53
N GLN A 45 5.21 19.47 20.37
CA GLN A 45 6.56 19.37 19.82
C GLN A 45 7.06 17.93 19.73
N ILE A 46 6.18 17.01 19.32
CA ILE A 46 6.54 15.61 19.12
C ILE A 46 7.54 15.47 17.97
N ARG A 47 8.40 14.44 18.02
CA ARG A 47 9.40 14.22 16.97
C ARG A 47 8.75 13.92 15.63
N ASN A 48 7.95 12.86 15.62
CA ASN A 48 7.37 12.31 14.40
C ASN A 48 5.87 12.08 14.58
N LEU A 49 5.13 12.37 13.52
CA LEU A 49 3.74 11.98 13.35
C LEU A 49 3.63 11.01 12.17
N VAL A 50 3.34 9.75 12.46
CA VAL A 50 3.13 8.73 11.42
C VAL A 50 1.66 8.68 11.06
N LEU A 51 1.35 8.85 9.78
CA LEU A 51 0.02 8.66 9.23
C LEU A 51 -0.06 7.26 8.63
N MET A 52 -0.84 6.36 9.22
CA MET A 52 -0.86 4.97 8.80
C MET A 52 -2.24 4.56 8.27
N SER A 53 -2.30 4.11 7.01
CA SER A 53 -3.54 3.55 6.43
C SER A 53 -3.26 2.46 5.40
N THR A 54 -4.31 1.80 4.94
CA THR A 54 -4.23 0.98 3.73
C THR A 54 -5.54 1.00 2.95
N SER A 55 -5.40 0.97 1.64
CA SER A 55 -6.46 0.75 0.66
C SER A 55 -6.41 -0.69 0.15
N PHE A 56 -5.55 -1.55 0.73
CA PHE A 56 -5.47 -2.95 0.34
C PHE A 56 -6.82 -3.63 0.57
N PRO A 57 -7.39 -4.33 -0.43
CA PRO A 57 -8.74 -4.89 -0.31
C PRO A 57 -8.85 -5.92 0.82
N ILE A 58 -9.96 -5.83 1.58
CA ILE A 58 -10.22 -6.69 2.74
C ILE A 58 -10.45 -8.16 2.35
N ASP A 59 -11.03 -8.38 1.18
CA ASP A 59 -11.42 -9.68 0.66
C ASP A 59 -10.65 -10.02 -0.62
N LYS A 60 -10.67 -11.31 -0.97
CA LYS A 60 -10.10 -11.82 -2.21
C LYS A 60 -11.22 -11.99 -3.24
N PRO A 61 -10.94 -11.86 -4.56
CA PRO A 61 -11.91 -12.19 -5.57
C PRO A 61 -12.40 -13.65 -5.46
N ALA A 62 -13.50 -13.96 -6.13
CA ALA A 62 -13.98 -15.33 -6.26
C ALA A 62 -12.95 -16.22 -6.98
N SER A 63 -13.09 -17.54 -6.83
CA SER A 63 -12.23 -18.50 -7.54
C SER A 63 -12.33 -18.28 -9.06
N ASN A 64 -11.18 -18.29 -9.73
CA ASN A 64 -11.07 -18.07 -11.18
C ASN A 64 -11.53 -16.69 -11.68
N THR A 65 -11.67 -15.69 -10.81
CA THR A 65 -11.96 -14.31 -11.22
C THR A 65 -10.81 -13.35 -10.91
N SER A 66 -10.91 -12.13 -11.43
CA SER A 66 -10.04 -11.00 -11.12
C SER A 66 -10.87 -9.83 -10.60
N ARG A 67 -10.24 -8.91 -9.89
CA ARG A 67 -10.83 -7.66 -9.45
C ARG A 67 -9.75 -6.59 -9.33
N SER A 68 -10.06 -5.36 -9.70
CA SER A 68 -9.29 -4.18 -9.33
C SER A 68 -9.99 -3.40 -8.22
N SER A 69 -9.21 -2.71 -7.40
CA SER A 69 -9.72 -1.85 -6.33
C SER A 69 -8.82 -0.63 -6.24
N ALA A 70 -9.40 0.56 -6.19
CA ALA A 70 -8.61 1.79 -6.15
C ALA A 70 -7.70 1.82 -4.92
N CYS A 71 -6.51 2.40 -5.10
CA CYS A 71 -5.56 2.67 -4.03
C CYS A 71 -5.47 4.17 -3.83
N TYR A 72 -5.86 4.64 -2.63
CA TYR A 72 -5.87 6.05 -2.31
C TYR A 72 -4.76 6.46 -1.33
N ASP A 73 -3.96 5.50 -0.86
CA ASP A 73 -3.03 5.68 0.26
C ASP A 73 -2.03 6.80 0.01
N VAL A 74 -1.30 6.77 -1.11
CA VAL A 74 -0.38 7.84 -1.50
C VAL A 74 -1.11 9.16 -1.70
N ALA A 75 -2.24 9.11 -2.42
CA ALA A 75 -2.95 10.32 -2.83
C ALA A 75 -3.48 11.15 -1.66
N TRP A 76 -4.01 10.53 -0.60
CA TRP A 76 -4.52 11.29 0.54
C TRP A 76 -3.39 11.75 1.45
N GLN A 77 -2.35 10.92 1.67
CA GLN A 77 -1.22 11.27 2.54
C GLN A 77 -0.39 12.42 1.94
N ALA A 78 -0.21 12.44 0.62
CA ALA A 78 0.45 13.54 -0.09
C ALA A 78 -0.34 14.86 -0.06
N ARG A 79 -1.65 14.82 0.24
CA ARG A 79 -2.54 16.00 0.29
C ARG A 79 -2.76 16.55 1.70
N VAL A 80 -2.03 16.04 2.68
CA VAL A 80 -2.12 16.55 4.06
C VAL A 80 -1.52 17.94 4.12
N ASP A 81 -2.31 18.93 4.53
CA ASP A 81 -1.81 20.29 4.78
C ASP A 81 -0.85 20.29 5.97
N THR A 82 0.45 20.37 5.67
CA THR A 82 1.54 20.42 6.62
C THR A 82 1.90 21.85 7.05
N SER A 83 1.19 22.87 6.55
CA SER A 83 1.52 24.28 6.80
C SER A 83 1.44 24.63 8.29
N GLY A 84 2.58 24.96 8.88
CA GLY A 84 2.70 25.27 10.31
C GLY A 84 2.74 24.05 11.23
N ILE A 85 2.99 22.85 10.67
CA ILE A 85 3.37 21.65 11.42
C ILE A 85 4.90 21.53 11.35
N GLU A 86 5.54 21.50 12.51
CA GLU A 86 7.00 21.40 12.67
C GLU A 86 7.45 19.94 12.89
N SER A 87 6.55 19.08 13.39
CA SER A 87 6.83 17.65 13.55
C SER A 87 6.99 16.97 12.18
N ASP A 88 7.92 16.02 12.09
CA ASP A 88 8.14 15.25 10.86
C ASP A 88 6.89 14.39 10.58
N ILE A 89 6.20 14.64 9.46
CA ILE A 89 5.11 13.78 9.01
C ILE A 89 5.69 12.62 8.21
N VAL A 90 5.42 11.39 8.66
CA VAL A 90 5.93 10.16 8.07
C VAL A 90 4.78 9.39 7.43
N TYR A 91 4.95 9.03 6.15
CA TYR A 91 4.05 8.12 5.45
C TYR A 91 4.10 6.73 6.06
N GLY A 92 2.93 6.14 6.31
CA GLY A 92 2.78 4.80 6.84
C GLY A 92 1.72 4.01 6.08
N ASP A 93 1.99 2.73 5.86
CA ASP A 93 1.00 1.80 5.36
C ASP A 93 1.13 0.39 5.97
N TYR A 94 0.17 -0.47 5.64
CA TYR A 94 0.19 -1.89 5.99
C TYR A 94 0.80 -2.76 4.89
N ALA A 95 1.71 -2.18 4.10
CA ALA A 95 2.18 -2.72 2.84
C ALA A 95 1.01 -3.26 1.99
N ALA A 96 1.08 -4.53 1.59
CA ALA A 96 0.04 -5.20 0.82
C ALA A 96 -0.87 -6.08 1.68
N THR A 97 -1.27 -5.60 2.86
CA THR A 97 -2.16 -6.31 3.79
C THR A 97 -3.24 -5.38 4.33
N ASN A 98 -4.39 -5.95 4.67
CA ASN A 98 -5.47 -5.22 5.32
C ASN A 98 -5.56 -5.67 6.79
N PRO A 99 -5.39 -4.78 7.78
CA PRO A 99 -5.38 -5.14 9.21
C PRO A 99 -6.75 -5.60 9.73
N THR A 100 -7.83 -5.33 8.99
CA THR A 100 -9.19 -5.74 9.32
C THR A 100 -9.64 -7.03 8.62
N ALA A 101 -8.81 -7.59 7.75
CA ALA A 101 -9.14 -8.83 7.05
C ALA A 101 -9.19 -10.02 8.01
N SER A 102 -10.20 -10.87 7.87
CA SER A 102 -10.31 -12.10 8.67
C SER A 102 -9.20 -13.08 8.30
N MET A 103 -8.44 -13.54 9.30
CA MET A 103 -7.38 -14.53 9.14
C MET A 103 -7.87 -15.96 9.46
N GLU A 104 -9.06 -16.34 9.00
CA GLU A 104 -9.53 -17.71 9.22
C GLU A 104 -8.96 -18.67 8.17
N TYR A 105 -7.84 -19.29 8.52
CA TYR A 105 -7.44 -20.55 7.89
C TYR A 105 -8.27 -21.68 8.48
N ILE A 106 -9.15 -22.27 7.67
CA ILE A 106 -9.85 -23.50 8.00
C ILE A 106 -9.08 -24.67 7.40
N ARG A 107 -8.68 -25.65 8.22
CA ARG A 107 -8.01 -26.87 7.74
C ARG A 107 -8.87 -27.54 6.66
N GLY A 108 -8.28 -27.76 5.49
CA GLY A 108 -8.97 -28.35 4.34
C GLY A 108 -9.52 -27.32 3.34
N MET A 109 -9.40 -26.02 3.61
CA MET A 109 -9.74 -24.98 2.63
C MET A 109 -8.81 -25.06 1.40
N PRO A 110 -9.36 -25.02 0.17
CA PRO A 110 -8.55 -24.98 -1.05
C PRO A 110 -7.59 -23.78 -1.07
N VAL A 111 -6.31 -24.06 -1.36
CA VAL A 111 -5.26 -23.06 -1.51
C VAL A 111 -5.06 -22.82 -3.00
N LEU A 112 -5.86 -21.91 -3.54
CA LEU A 112 -5.74 -21.51 -4.94
C LEU A 112 -4.55 -20.55 -5.12
N PRO A 113 -3.86 -20.63 -6.27
CA PRO A 113 -2.96 -19.57 -6.74
C PRO A 113 -3.64 -18.21 -6.65
N PHE A 114 -2.99 -17.31 -5.93
CA PHE A 114 -3.46 -15.95 -5.68
C PHE A 114 -2.30 -14.97 -5.82
N ALA A 115 -2.54 -13.88 -6.54
CA ALA A 115 -1.60 -12.78 -6.67
C ALA A 115 -2.33 -11.44 -6.57
N CYS A 116 -1.58 -10.43 -6.15
CA CYS A 116 -1.97 -9.05 -6.31
C CYS A 116 -0.82 -8.30 -6.95
N TYR A 117 -1.15 -7.24 -7.67
CA TYR A 117 -0.20 -6.32 -8.24
C TYR A 117 -0.74 -4.90 -8.04
N TYR A 118 0.10 -4.01 -7.52
CA TYR A 118 -0.21 -2.60 -7.42
C TYR A 118 0.17 -1.92 -8.74
N THR A 119 -0.81 -1.35 -9.43
CA THR A 119 -0.58 -0.32 -10.45
C THR A 119 -0.74 1.05 -9.77
N PRO A 120 -0.23 2.15 -10.34
CA PRO A 120 -0.16 3.45 -9.65
C PRO A 120 -1.46 3.95 -8.99
N THR A 121 -2.62 3.48 -9.44
CA THR A 121 -3.92 3.91 -8.89
C THR A 121 -4.79 2.76 -8.37
N GLU A 122 -4.38 1.50 -8.53
CA GLU A 122 -5.22 0.37 -8.13
C GLU A 122 -4.45 -0.88 -7.71
N TRP A 123 -5.10 -1.65 -6.85
CA TRP A 123 -4.77 -3.03 -6.53
C TRP A 123 -5.49 -3.98 -7.47
N TRP A 124 -4.75 -4.55 -8.42
CA TRP A 124 -5.24 -5.69 -9.20
C TRP A 124 -5.07 -6.99 -8.40
N GLN A 125 -6.07 -7.86 -8.43
CA GLN A 125 -6.08 -9.14 -7.73
C GLN A 125 -6.57 -10.25 -8.64
N ARG A 126 -5.95 -11.43 -8.51
CA ARG A 126 -6.30 -12.61 -9.32
C ARG A 126 -6.26 -13.89 -8.52
N ARG A 127 -7.33 -14.68 -8.63
CA ARG A 127 -7.32 -16.10 -8.26
C ARG A 127 -7.50 -16.94 -9.51
N LYS A 128 -6.67 -17.98 -9.67
CA LYS A 128 -6.71 -18.84 -10.86
C LYS A 128 -6.39 -20.29 -10.51
N GLY A 129 -7.13 -21.20 -11.12
CA GLY A 129 -6.98 -22.64 -10.93
C GLY A 129 -7.75 -23.21 -9.76
N SER A 130 -7.33 -24.41 -9.38
CA SER A 130 -7.89 -25.23 -8.30
C SER A 130 -6.91 -25.35 -7.12
N ASP A 131 -7.23 -26.21 -6.14
CA ASP A 131 -6.37 -26.44 -4.97
C ASP A 131 -4.94 -26.80 -5.39
N LYS A 132 -3.98 -25.99 -4.94
CA LYS A 132 -2.53 -26.15 -5.16
C LYS A 132 -2.10 -26.24 -6.63
N GLU A 133 -2.91 -25.73 -7.55
CA GLU A 133 -2.59 -25.69 -8.98
C GLU A 133 -1.58 -24.56 -9.30
N PHE A 134 -0.45 -24.52 -8.58
CA PHE A 134 0.51 -23.43 -8.61
C PHE A 134 1.13 -23.18 -9.99
N VAL A 135 1.04 -24.13 -10.92
CA VAL A 135 1.42 -23.90 -12.33
C VAL A 135 0.66 -22.73 -12.97
N ARG A 136 -0.54 -22.39 -12.48
CA ARG A 136 -1.30 -21.21 -12.95
C ARG A 136 -0.61 -19.89 -12.66
N TYR A 137 0.41 -19.87 -11.82
CA TYR A 137 1.23 -18.69 -11.62
C TYR A 137 2.01 -18.26 -12.86
N ILE A 138 2.26 -19.16 -13.81
CA ILE A 138 2.82 -18.80 -15.12
C ILE A 138 1.85 -17.86 -15.86
N GLU A 139 0.58 -18.24 -15.91
CA GLU A 139 -0.47 -17.43 -16.56
C GLU A 139 -0.73 -16.13 -15.80
N ILE A 140 -0.70 -16.16 -14.46
CA ILE A 140 -0.85 -14.94 -13.64
C ILE A 140 0.32 -13.98 -13.89
N ALA A 141 1.56 -14.47 -14.02
CA ALA A 141 2.72 -13.63 -14.34
C ALA A 141 2.58 -12.99 -15.74
N GLN A 142 2.04 -13.72 -16.72
CA GLN A 142 1.71 -13.17 -18.04
C GLN A 142 0.63 -12.09 -17.95
N GLU A 143 -0.45 -12.33 -17.18
CA GLU A 143 -1.52 -11.36 -16.95
C GLU A 143 -0.97 -10.07 -16.32
N ILE A 144 -0.13 -10.17 -15.27
CA ILE A 144 0.50 -9.01 -14.61
C ILE A 144 1.35 -8.19 -15.59
N ARG A 145 2.20 -8.84 -16.39
CA ARG A 145 3.06 -8.17 -17.38
C ARG A 145 2.25 -7.48 -18.49
N GLY A 146 1.00 -7.92 -18.70
CA GLY A 146 0.06 -7.31 -19.64
C GLY A 146 -0.85 -6.24 -19.04
N LEU A 147 -0.75 -5.94 -17.74
CA LEU A 147 -1.59 -4.91 -17.11
C LEU A 147 -1.22 -3.51 -17.60
N PRO A 148 -2.21 -2.64 -17.86
CA PRO A 148 -1.96 -1.20 -17.90
C PRO A 148 -1.32 -0.75 -16.59
N GLY A 149 -0.20 -0.03 -16.66
CA GLY A 149 0.56 0.38 -15.47
C GLY A 149 1.47 -0.71 -14.89
N TYR A 150 1.81 -1.76 -15.66
CA TYR A 150 2.95 -2.62 -15.32
C TYR A 150 4.25 -1.79 -15.29
N HIS A 151 5.05 -1.93 -14.24
CA HIS A 151 6.20 -1.07 -13.96
C HIS A 151 7.44 -1.46 -14.80
N GLY A 152 7.36 -2.55 -15.56
CA GLY A 152 8.47 -3.06 -16.37
C GLY A 152 9.26 -4.16 -15.68
N ASP A 153 9.89 -5.02 -16.48
CA ASP A 153 10.57 -6.23 -16.01
C ASP A 153 11.77 -5.95 -15.11
N ASP A 154 12.42 -4.80 -15.24
CA ASP A 154 13.61 -4.43 -14.46
C ASP A 154 13.33 -3.59 -13.22
N PHE A 155 12.05 -3.25 -12.96
CA PHE A 155 11.66 -2.33 -11.89
C PHE A 155 12.07 -2.79 -10.48
N CYS A 156 11.74 -4.03 -10.11
CA CYS A 156 12.03 -4.56 -8.78
C CYS A 156 12.33 -6.05 -8.82
N TRP A 157 12.55 -6.68 -7.65
CA TRP A 157 12.78 -8.13 -7.60
C TRP A 157 11.55 -8.91 -8.10
N ALA A 158 10.35 -8.50 -7.70
CA ALA A 158 9.12 -9.16 -8.12
C ALA A 158 8.90 -9.14 -9.64
N THR A 159 9.09 -7.99 -10.30
CA THR A 159 8.89 -7.88 -11.76
C THR A 159 9.91 -8.69 -12.56
N ARG A 160 11.16 -8.75 -12.10
CA ARG A 160 12.19 -9.64 -12.65
C ARG A 160 11.79 -11.11 -12.53
N GLU A 161 11.22 -11.50 -11.39
CA GLU A 161 10.74 -12.87 -11.17
C GLU A 161 9.51 -13.19 -12.03
N TYR A 162 8.58 -12.25 -12.24
CA TYR A 162 7.47 -12.45 -13.18
C TYR A 162 8.01 -12.71 -14.60
N SER A 163 8.96 -11.89 -15.07
CA SER A 163 9.60 -12.07 -16.38
C SER A 163 10.29 -13.44 -16.50
N ARG A 164 11.08 -13.83 -15.47
CA ARG A 164 11.74 -15.13 -15.40
C ARG A 164 10.74 -16.28 -15.42
N ILE A 165 9.66 -16.21 -14.65
CA ILE A 165 8.63 -17.25 -14.57
C ILE A 165 7.97 -17.44 -15.94
N VAL A 166 7.65 -16.34 -16.64
CA VAL A 166 7.08 -16.42 -18.00
C VAL A 166 8.08 -17.05 -18.98
N ALA A 167 9.35 -16.65 -18.93
CA ALA A 167 10.38 -17.13 -19.86
C ALA A 167 10.72 -18.62 -19.65
N THR A 168 10.77 -19.06 -18.39
CA THR A 168 11.25 -20.41 -18.04
C THR A 168 10.13 -21.41 -17.79
N SER A 169 8.90 -20.95 -17.54
CA SER A 169 7.75 -21.78 -17.13
C SER A 169 8.04 -22.70 -15.93
N THR A 170 9.04 -22.37 -15.11
CA THR A 170 9.48 -23.17 -13.96
C THR A 170 9.84 -22.28 -12.77
N GLY A 171 9.93 -22.88 -11.58
CA GLY A 171 10.24 -22.15 -10.36
C GLY A 171 9.23 -21.05 -10.03
N TYR A 172 7.94 -21.27 -10.35
CA TYR A 172 6.87 -20.30 -10.14
C TYR A 172 6.43 -20.16 -8.68
N GLY A 173 6.94 -20.99 -7.76
CA GLY A 173 6.70 -20.85 -6.32
C GLY A 173 5.29 -21.23 -5.87
N ASN A 174 4.89 -20.70 -4.71
CA ASN A 174 3.58 -20.92 -4.09
C ASN A 174 3.03 -19.59 -3.52
N ASN A 175 1.86 -19.61 -2.87
CA ASN A 175 1.25 -18.40 -2.31
C ASN A 175 2.18 -17.61 -1.35
N GLY A 176 3.09 -18.26 -0.63
CA GLY A 176 4.07 -17.59 0.21
C GLY A 176 5.11 -16.81 -0.60
N THR A 177 5.62 -17.41 -1.68
CA THR A 177 6.51 -16.74 -2.64
C THR A 177 5.84 -15.51 -3.26
N TRP A 178 4.59 -15.67 -3.70
CA TRP A 178 3.82 -14.60 -4.33
C TRP A 178 3.39 -13.50 -3.36
N ASN A 179 3.24 -13.81 -2.07
CA ASN A 179 3.11 -12.80 -1.04
C ASN A 179 4.38 -11.93 -0.94
N GLY A 180 5.55 -12.55 -1.01
CA GLY A 180 6.83 -11.84 -1.07
C GLY A 180 6.93 -10.92 -2.28
N PHE A 181 6.55 -11.41 -3.48
CA PHE A 181 6.53 -10.60 -4.70
C PHE A 181 5.62 -9.39 -4.56
N ARG A 182 4.40 -9.57 -4.05
CA ARG A 182 3.43 -8.50 -3.81
C ARG A 182 3.97 -7.43 -2.85
N ILE A 183 4.54 -7.83 -1.72
CA ILE A 183 5.10 -6.88 -0.74
C ILE A 183 6.28 -6.12 -1.33
N ASN A 184 7.21 -6.81 -1.99
CA ASN A 184 8.35 -6.17 -2.63
C ASN A 184 7.91 -5.16 -3.70
N GLN A 185 7.00 -5.56 -4.57
CA GLN A 185 6.51 -4.71 -5.66
C GLN A 185 5.83 -3.45 -5.14
N HIS A 186 5.00 -3.58 -4.10
CA HIS A 186 4.33 -2.45 -3.47
C HIS A 186 5.32 -1.48 -2.83
N ILE A 187 6.27 -1.97 -2.02
CA ILE A 187 7.27 -1.11 -1.38
C ILE A 187 8.07 -0.33 -2.43
N CYS A 188 8.54 -0.99 -3.49
CA CYS A 188 9.26 -0.32 -4.57
C CYS A 188 8.40 0.76 -5.26
N ALA A 189 7.12 0.47 -5.50
CA ALA A 189 6.21 1.43 -6.12
C ALA A 189 5.92 2.62 -5.20
N MET A 190 5.71 2.40 -3.90
CA MET A 190 5.52 3.48 -2.92
C MET A 190 6.75 4.39 -2.82
N ILE A 191 7.95 3.82 -2.75
CA ILE A 191 9.19 4.59 -2.73
C ILE A 191 9.29 5.44 -4.01
N GLN A 192 9.03 4.85 -5.18
CA GLN A 192 9.05 5.59 -6.44
C GLN A 192 8.02 6.73 -6.43
N SER A 193 6.77 6.48 -6.01
CA SER A 193 5.73 7.51 -5.95
C SER A 193 6.07 8.66 -5.00
N ILE A 194 6.67 8.38 -3.84
CA ILE A 194 7.10 9.41 -2.89
C ILE A 194 8.25 10.23 -3.49
N VAL A 195 9.27 9.59 -4.04
CA VAL A 195 10.42 10.27 -4.66
C VAL A 195 10.00 11.09 -5.87
N ASP A 196 9.09 10.57 -6.70
CA ASP A 196 8.57 11.32 -7.84
C ASP A 196 7.80 12.55 -7.37
N THR A 197 6.99 12.44 -6.31
CA THR A 197 6.24 13.55 -5.70
C THR A 197 7.16 14.66 -5.18
N ASP A 198 8.32 14.31 -4.61
CA ASP A 198 9.36 15.28 -4.21
C ASP A 198 10.00 15.99 -5.42
N GLY A 199 9.79 15.49 -6.65
CA GLY A 199 10.18 16.11 -7.91
C GLY A 199 9.07 16.93 -8.61
N PHE A 200 7.84 16.97 -8.06
CA PHE A 200 6.71 17.74 -8.61
C PHE A 200 6.62 19.19 -8.08
N ASP A 201 7.59 19.66 -7.28
CA ASP A 201 7.68 21.09 -6.91
C ASP A 201 7.81 22.03 -8.13
N ASP A 202 8.06 21.48 -9.32
CA ASP A 202 8.15 22.21 -10.61
C ASP A 202 6.98 21.95 -11.58
N LEU A 203 5.92 21.22 -11.20
CA LEU A 203 4.81 20.89 -12.10
C LEU A 203 3.49 21.51 -11.62
N ASP A 204 3.05 22.53 -12.36
CA ASP A 204 1.80 23.24 -12.15
C ASP A 204 0.60 22.28 -12.20
N ALA A 205 -0.35 22.47 -11.29
CA ALA A 205 -1.58 21.67 -11.17
C ALA A 205 -2.45 21.67 -12.45
N ASP A 206 -2.18 22.59 -13.39
CA ASP A 206 -2.84 22.69 -14.68
C ASP A 206 -2.34 21.65 -15.71
N ASP A 207 -1.19 21.01 -15.47
CA ASP A 207 -0.63 19.97 -16.37
C ASP A 207 -1.22 18.57 -16.11
N LEU A 208 -2.10 18.43 -15.11
CA LEU A 208 -2.72 17.17 -14.70
C LEU A 208 -4.24 17.07 -15.01
N LEU A 209 -4.76 17.93 -15.89
CA LEU A 209 -6.14 17.86 -16.41
C LEU A 209 -6.24 17.29 -17.83
#